data_AF-A0A959KV57-F1
#
_entry.id   AF-A0A959KV57-F1
#
_cell.length_a   1.000
_cell.length_b   1.000
_cell.length_c   1.000
_cell.angle_alpha   90.00
_cell.angle_beta   90.00
_cell.angle_gamma   90.00
#
_symmetry.space_group_name_H-M   'P 1'
#
loop_
_entity.id
_entity.type
_entity.pdbx_description
1 polymer ?
#
loop_
_entity_poly.entity_id
_entity_poly.type
_entity_poly.pdbx_seq_one_letter_code
_entity_poly.pdbx_strand_id
1 'polypeptide(L)' 'MKKSEELKDLVREKYSEIATQDRVTNVNSCCGSGPTGTYTIMSETYADLEGYEPDADLGLGCGLPTQFAQIQAGDT' A
#
# COMPACT_ATOMS: atom_id res chain seq x y z
N MET A 1 -21.43 0.49 -18.30
CA MET A 1 -21.06 0.13 -16.92
C MET A 1 -20.33 -1.21 -16.98
N LYS A 2 -19.12 -1.30 -16.43
CA LYS A 2 -18.48 -2.61 -16.21
C LYS A 2 -19.31 -3.39 -15.20
N LYS A 3 -19.44 -4.71 -15.37
CA LYS A 3 -20.16 -5.57 -14.42
C LYS A 3 -19.36 -5.64 -13.11
N SER A 4 -20.02 -5.81 -11.96
CA SER A 4 -19.35 -5.87 -10.64
C SER A 4 -18.16 -6.83 -10.60
N GLU A 5 -18.29 -8.00 -11.23
CA GLU A 5 -17.22 -8.99 -11.26
C GLU A 5 -16.00 -8.52 -12.07
N GLU A 6 -16.21 -7.85 -13.21
CA GLU A 6 -15.12 -7.29 -14.01
C GLU A 6 -14.31 -6.23 -13.24
N LEU A 7 -14.96 -5.47 -12.35
CA LEU A 7 -14.27 -4.51 -11.48
C LEU A 7 -13.44 -5.21 -10.41
N LYS A 8 -13.96 -6.27 -9.78
CA LYS A 8 -13.20 -7.05 -8.80
C LYS A 8 -12.00 -7.74 -9.43
N ASP A 9 -12.17 -8.26 -10.65
CA ASP A 9 -11.08 -8.88 -11.41
C ASP A 9 -9.99 -7.86 -11.74
N LEU A 10 -10.38 -6.67 -12.20
CA LEU A 10 -9.43 -5.58 -12.44
C LEU A 10 -8.67 -5.18 -11.17
N VAL A 11 -9.35 -5.09 -10.03
CA VAL A 11 -8.69 -4.78 -8.74
C VAL A 11 -7.70 -5.89 -8.38
N ARG A 12 -8.11 -7.17 -8.45
CA ARG A 12 -7.23 -8.30 -8.15
C ARG A 12 -6.00 -8.32 -9.05
N GLU A 13 -6.19 -8.09 -10.35
CA GLU A 13 -5.11 -8.02 -11.33
C GLU A 13 -4.09 -6.93 -10.95
N LYS A 14 -4.56 -5.72 -10.65
CA LYS A 14 -3.68 -4.60 -10.31
C LYS A 14 -2.90 -4.81 -9.01
N TYR A 15 -3.52 -5.36 -7.98
CA TYR A 15 -2.81 -5.70 -6.75
C TYR A 15 -1.84 -6.87 -6.94
N SER A 16 -2.15 -7.84 -7.81
CA SER A 16 -1.26 -8.95 -8.13
C SER A 16 -0.01 -8.47 -8.88
N GLU A 17 -0.17 -7.54 -9.82
CA GLU A 17 0.95 -6.88 -10.50
C GLU A 17 1.91 -6.25 -9.48
N ILE A 18 1.38 -5.43 -8.56
CA ILE A 18 2.19 -4.75 -7.52
C ILE A 18 2.91 -5.77 -6.61
N ALA A 19 2.23 -6.86 -6.22
CA ALA A 19 2.79 -7.89 -5.36
C ALA A 19 3.93 -8.69 -6.00
N THR A 20 3.94 -8.79 -7.33
CA THR A 20 4.98 -9.49 -8.09
C THR A 20 6.07 -8.57 -8.64
N GLN A 21 5.88 -7.26 -8.53
CA GLN A 21 6.84 -6.25 -8.96
C GLN A 21 8.07 -6.22 -8.04
N ASP A 22 9.21 -5.78 -8.57
CA ASP A 22 10.41 -5.62 -7.77
C ASP A 22 10.26 -4.50 -6.72
N ARG A 23 10.91 -4.70 -5.57
CA ARG A 23 10.86 -3.74 -4.46
C ARG A 23 11.34 -2.36 -4.88
N VAL A 24 12.34 -2.27 -5.76
CA VAL A 24 12.93 -0.98 -6.18
C VAL A 24 11.90 -0.15 -6.95
N THR A 25 11.11 -0.76 -7.82
CA THR A 25 10.02 -0.09 -8.53
C THR A 25 8.89 0.29 -7.57
N ASN A 26 8.55 -0.58 -6.61
CA ASN A 26 7.52 -0.31 -5.61
C ASN A 26 7.87 0.90 -4.71
N VAL A 27 9.10 1.01 -4.22
CA VAL A 27 9.52 2.13 -3.35
C VAL A 27 9.67 3.46 -4.09
N ASN A 28 9.90 3.42 -5.39
CA ASN A 28 10.14 4.63 -6.21
C ASN A 28 8.87 5.18 -6.87
N SER A 29 7.70 4.57 -6.65
CA SER A 29 6.43 4.96 -7.26
C SER A 29 5.30 5.10 -6.23
N CYS A 30 4.35 6.00 -6.49
CA CYS A 30 3.17 6.16 -5.63
C CYS A 30 2.27 4.91 -5.75
N CYS A 31 2.07 4.18 -4.64
CA CYS A 31 1.28 2.94 -4.61
C CYS A 31 1.79 1.83 -5.56
N GLY A 32 3.09 1.79 -5.90
CA GLY A 32 3.67 0.75 -6.75
C GLY A 32 3.35 0.87 -8.25
N SER A 33 2.56 1.87 -8.67
CA SER A 33 2.15 2.04 -10.07
C SER A 33 2.08 3.51 -10.52
N GLY A 34 2.20 4.45 -9.59
CA GLY A 34 2.15 5.88 -9.85
C GLY A 34 3.45 6.46 -10.43
N PRO A 35 3.46 7.76 -10.72
CA PRO A 35 4.63 8.44 -11.25
C PRO A 35 5.84 8.28 -10.32
N THR A 36 7.03 8.19 -10.93
CA THR A 36 8.29 8.24 -10.22
C THR A 36 8.52 9.65 -9.69
N GLY A 37 8.66 9.80 -8.38
CA GLY A 37 8.75 11.12 -7.77
C GLY A 37 8.19 11.13 -6.35
N THR A 38 9.07 11.44 -5.42
CA THR A 38 8.91 11.47 -3.96
C THR A 38 7.69 12.28 -3.50
N TYR A 39 6.62 11.55 -3.17
CA TYR A 39 5.70 11.94 -2.10
C TYR A 39 5.65 10.82 -1.07
N THR A 40 6.81 10.35 -0.61
CA THR A 40 6.96 9.53 0.58
C THR A 40 6.79 10.42 1.81
N ILE A 41 5.55 10.90 2.02
CA ILE A 41 5.20 11.76 3.16
C ILE A 41 5.20 10.95 4.46
N MET A 42 4.99 9.62 4.36
CA MET A 42 4.86 8.70 5.49
C MET A 42 5.56 7.38 5.20
N SER A 43 6.86 7.40 4.90
CA SER A 43 7.66 6.20 4.62
C SER A 43 8.55 5.79 5.79
N GLU A 44 8.04 5.93 7.00
CA GLU A 44 8.75 5.48 8.20
C GLU A 44 8.82 3.95 8.21
N THR A 45 9.85 3.41 8.86
CA THR A 45 9.97 1.97 9.06
C THR A 45 8.96 1.49 10.08
N TYR A 46 8.35 0.33 9.83
CA TYR A 46 7.40 -0.31 10.73
C TYR A 46 8.01 -1.50 11.47
N ALA A 47 9.33 -1.69 11.38
CA ALA A 47 10.04 -2.85 11.93
C ALA A 47 9.79 -3.09 13.43
N ASP A 48 9.52 -2.02 14.18
CA ASP A 48 9.27 -2.07 15.62
C ASP A 48 7.78 -2.25 15.99
N LEU A 49 6.87 -2.33 15.01
CA LEU A 49 5.45 -2.52 15.27
C LEU A 49 5.12 -3.99 15.50
N GLU A 50 4.27 -4.24 16.50
CA GLU A 50 3.73 -5.57 16.76
C GLU A 50 2.97 -6.09 15.54
N GLY A 51 3.32 -7.31 15.09
CA GLY A 51 2.72 -7.93 13.91
C GLY A 51 3.28 -7.47 12.56
N TYR A 52 4.37 -6.68 12.55
CA TYR A 52 5.07 -6.36 11.32
C TYR A 52 5.65 -7.62 10.67
N GLU A 53 5.37 -7.79 9.37
CA GLU A 53 5.90 -8.85 8.54
C GLU A 53 6.67 -8.21 7.37
N PRO A 54 8.02 -8.30 7.33
CA PRO A 54 8.82 -7.64 6.31
C PRO A 54 8.49 -8.12 4.88
N ASP A 55 8.08 -9.38 4.72
CA ASP A 55 7.70 -9.92 3.42
C ASP A 55 6.37 -9.36 2.91
N ALA A 56 5.52 -8.83 3.81
CA ALA A 56 4.25 -8.18 3.46
C ALA A 56 4.41 -6.68 3.18
N ASP A 57 5.53 -6.07 3.59
CA ASP A 57 5.81 -4.65 3.37
C ASP A 57 6.50 -4.43 2.02
N LEU A 58 5.70 -4.11 1.00
CA LEU A 58 6.19 -3.80 -0.35
C LEU A 58 6.81 -2.40 -0.48
N GLY A 59 6.77 -1.57 0.57
CA GLY A 59 7.38 -0.24 0.56
C GLY A 59 6.65 0.80 -0.31
N LEU A 60 5.33 0.70 -0.44
CA LEU A 60 4.50 1.52 -1.35
C LEU A 60 4.36 3.02 -0.94
N GLY A 61 4.87 3.38 0.25
CA GLY A 61 5.07 4.78 0.65
C GLY A 61 3.84 5.52 1.20
N CYS A 62 2.69 4.87 1.36
CA CYS A 62 1.42 5.49 1.77
C CYS A 62 1.25 5.71 3.29
N GLY A 63 2.14 5.21 4.14
CA GLY A 63 2.04 5.44 5.58
C GLY A 63 1.06 4.55 6.33
N LEU A 64 1.08 4.70 7.65
CA LEU A 64 0.03 4.25 8.56
C LEU A 64 -0.78 5.47 9.05
N PRO A 65 -1.72 6.00 8.24
CA PRO A 65 -2.50 7.17 8.65
C PRO A 65 -3.32 6.91 9.93
N THR A 66 -3.62 5.65 10.23
CA THR A 66 -4.32 5.23 11.45
C THR A 66 -3.58 5.62 12.74
N GLN A 67 -2.24 5.68 12.73
CA GLN A 67 -1.45 6.14 13.88
C GLN A 67 -1.66 7.61 14.21
N PHE A 68 -2.04 8.42 13.21
CA PHE A 68 -2.23 9.86 13.33
C PHE A 68 -3.71 10.26 13.35
N ALA A 69 -4.60 9.36 12.92
CA ALA A 69 -6.03 9.60 12.82
C ALA A 69 -6.77 9.55 14.17
N GLN A 70 -6.08 9.26 15.29
CA GLN A 70 -6.65 9.18 16.64
C GLN A 70 -7.88 8.24 16.75
N ILE A 71 -7.90 7.19 15.91
CA ILE A 71 -9.01 6.23 15.84
C ILE A 71 -9.15 5.51 17.18
N GLN A 72 -10.36 5.46 17.72
CA GLN A 72 -10.70 4.73 18.93
C GLN A 72 -11.45 3.43 18.61
N ALA A 73 -11.44 2.51 19.58
CA ALA A 73 -12.21 1.28 19.46
C ALA A 73 -13.70 1.60 19.32
N GLY A 74 -14.30 1.22 18.20
CA GLY A 74 -15.72 1.47 17.88
C GLY A 74 -15.96 2.52 16.80
N ASP A 75 -14.92 3.22 16.34
CA ASP A 75 -15.02 4.08 15.15
C ASP A 75 -15.15 3.21 13.88
N THR A 76 -16.17 3.47 13.05
CA THR A 76 -16.49 2.72 11.81
C THR A 76 -16.70 3.62 10.61
#